data_AF-A0AAP0B5F3-F1
#
_entry.id   AF-A0AAP0B5F3-F1
#
_cell.length_a   1.000
_cell.length_b   1.000
_cell.length_c   1.000
_cell.angle_alpha   90.00
_cell.angle_beta   90.00
_cell.angle_gamma   90.00
#
_symmetry.space_group_name_H-M   'P 1'
#
loop_
_entity.id
_entity.type
_entity.pdbx_description
1 polymer ?
#
loop_
_entity_poly.entity_id
_entity_poly.type
_entity_poly.pdbx_seq_one_letter_code
_entity_poly.pdbx_strand_id
1 'polypeptide(L)'
;MNALDYFNTHLKYEKNPKIKEAITYKFTEYLRRAEEIHIVLNEGGPGPAANGDVTVVTKPKTKPKDGIFKEQAIEYVKQAVQEDNVGNYVKAFPLYMNALDYFKTYLKYEKNPKMKEAITQNFTEYLRRAEEIHVVLHEGGLVQLLMGTR
;
A
#
# COMPACT_ATOMS: atom_id res chain seq x y z
N MET A 1 11.44 -13.97 -3.67
CA MET A 1 12.56 -13.33 -2.93
C MET A 1 12.05 -12.02 -2.39
N ASN A 2 12.09 -11.81 -1.07
CA ASN A 2 11.68 -10.52 -0.51
C ASN A 2 12.78 -9.47 -0.78
N ALA A 3 12.47 -8.18 -0.59
CA ALA A 3 13.45 -7.12 -0.85
C ALA A 3 14.68 -7.22 0.08
N LEU A 4 14.50 -7.71 1.31
CA LEU A 4 15.58 -7.90 2.29
C LEU A 4 16.58 -8.99 1.84
N ASP A 5 16.07 -10.09 1.29
CA ASP A 5 16.86 -11.18 0.71
C ASP A 5 17.67 -10.64 -0.47
N TYR A 6 17.03 -9.84 -1.34
CA TYR A 6 17.70 -9.23 -2.50
C TYR A 6 18.90 -8.38 -2.07
N PHE A 7 18.73 -7.49 -1.08
CA PHE A 7 19.82 -6.63 -0.59
C PHE A 7 20.94 -7.44 0.10
N ASN A 8 20.59 -8.40 0.95
CA ASN A 8 21.58 -9.24 1.64
C ASN A 8 22.42 -10.08 0.67
N THR A 9 21.80 -10.59 -0.39
CA THR A 9 22.51 -11.39 -1.39
C THR A 9 23.54 -10.53 -2.13
N HIS A 10 23.18 -9.30 -2.50
CA HIS A 10 24.08 -8.39 -3.21
C HIS A 10 25.17 -7.80 -2.30
N LEU A 11 24.88 -7.49 -1.03
CA LEU A 11 25.90 -7.02 -0.08
C LEU A 11 26.98 -8.08 0.20
N LYS A 12 26.60 -9.37 0.19
CA LYS A 12 27.51 -10.50 0.44
C LYS A 12 28.51 -10.72 -0.70
N TYR A 13 28.10 -10.51 -1.96
CA TYR A 13 28.91 -10.84 -3.14
C TYR A 13 29.40 -9.65 -3.95
N GLU A 14 28.88 -8.44 -3.74
CA GLU A 14 29.41 -7.23 -4.37
C GLU A 14 30.86 -7.00 -3.89
N LYS A 15 31.74 -6.54 -4.79
CA LYS A 15 33.14 -6.22 -4.46
C LYS A 15 33.46 -4.75 -4.68
N ASN A 16 32.66 -4.07 -5.49
CA ASN A 16 32.83 -2.66 -5.77
C ASN A 16 32.35 -1.82 -4.56
N PRO A 17 33.23 -1.04 -3.92
CA PRO A 17 32.88 -0.27 -2.73
C PRO A 17 31.78 0.76 -3.00
N LYS A 18 31.74 1.37 -4.18
CA LYS A 18 30.70 2.36 -4.54
C LYS A 18 29.32 1.72 -4.71
N ILE A 19 29.28 0.50 -5.25
CA ILE A 19 28.02 -0.23 -5.43
C ILE A 19 27.53 -0.76 -4.07
N LYS A 20 28.44 -1.24 -3.22
CA LYS A 20 28.11 -1.57 -1.82
C LYS A 20 27.50 -0.37 -1.10
N GLU A 21 28.12 0.79 -1.20
CA GLU A 21 27.64 2.02 -0.55
C GLU A 21 26.23 2.39 -1.05
N ALA A 22 25.98 2.34 -2.36
CA ALA A 22 24.66 2.61 -2.92
C ALA A 22 23.60 1.59 -2.47
N ILE A 23 23.96 0.30 -2.37
CA ILE A 23 23.06 -0.76 -1.90
C ILE A 23 22.77 -0.59 -0.42
N THR A 24 23.79 -0.31 0.40
CA THR A 24 23.64 -0.01 1.83
C THR A 24 22.74 1.19 2.04
N TYR A 25 22.92 2.26 1.27
CA TYR A 25 22.07 3.46 1.34
C TYR A 25 20.60 3.15 1.00
N LYS A 26 20.35 2.40 -0.08
CA LYS A 26 18.99 1.97 -0.44
C LYS A 26 18.38 1.01 0.59
N PHE A 27 19.20 0.17 1.22
CA PHE A 27 18.78 -0.73 2.29
C PHE A 27 18.39 0.04 3.55
N THR A 28 19.17 1.04 3.95
CA THR A 28 18.84 1.90 5.10
C THR A 28 17.58 2.72 4.85
N GLU A 29 17.40 3.25 3.63
CA GLU A 29 16.16 3.95 3.26
C GLU A 29 14.96 3.00 3.23
N TYR A 30 15.14 1.76 2.76
CA TYR A 30 14.10 0.74 2.78
C TYR A 30 13.71 0.33 4.21
N LEU A 31 14.68 0.16 5.10
CA LEU A 31 14.43 -0.13 6.52
C LEU A 31 13.73 1.03 7.22
N ARG A 32 14.21 2.26 7.02
CA ARG A 32 13.57 3.46 7.56
C ARG A 32 12.13 3.61 7.05
N ARG A 33 11.90 3.37 5.76
CA ARG A 33 10.56 3.45 5.15
C ARG A 33 9.67 2.31 5.62
N ALA A 34 10.21 1.11 5.83
CA ALA A 34 9.49 -0.01 6.41
C ALA A 34 9.15 0.23 7.90
N GLU A 35 10.04 0.87 8.65
CA GLU A 35 9.81 1.34 10.03
C GLU A 35 8.79 2.47 10.06
N GLU A 36 8.84 3.44 9.15
CA GLU A 36 7.82 4.50 9.04
C GLU A 36 6.46 3.91 8.70
N ILE A 37 6.41 2.90 7.83
CA ILE A 37 5.18 2.16 7.53
C ILE A 37 4.73 1.36 8.77
N HIS A 38 5.64 0.81 9.57
CA HIS A 38 5.32 0.04 10.79
C HIS A 38 4.90 0.92 11.98
N ILE A 39 5.50 2.10 12.15
CA ILE A 39 5.15 3.13 13.16
C ILE A 39 3.81 3.78 12.82
N VAL A 40 3.47 3.85 11.53
CA VAL A 40 2.12 4.25 11.08
C VAL A 40 1.10 3.12 11.26
N LEU A 41 1.54 1.86 11.50
CA LEU A 41 0.69 0.68 11.68
C LEU A 41 0.43 0.29 13.16
N ASN A 42 1.20 0.80 14.13
CA ASN A 42 0.95 0.61 15.56
C ASN A 42 1.33 1.90 16.31
N GLU A 43 0.41 2.48 17.07
CA GLU A 43 0.50 3.83 17.65
C GLU A 43 1.83 4.24 18.31
N GLY A 44 2.19 5.52 18.12
CA GLY A 44 2.87 6.35 19.13
C GLY A 44 4.36 6.10 19.32
N GLY A 45 5.20 6.96 18.76
CA GLY A 45 6.65 6.93 18.98
C GLY A 45 7.06 7.12 20.45
N PRO A 46 8.27 6.67 20.85
CA PRO A 46 8.77 6.85 22.20
C PRO A 46 9.28 8.30 22.39
N GLY A 47 8.52 9.09 23.14
CA GLY A 47 9.01 10.29 23.81
C GLY A 47 9.63 9.95 25.18
N PRO A 48 10.62 10.71 25.67
CA PRO A 48 11.38 10.34 26.85
C PRO A 48 10.63 10.65 28.16
N ALA A 49 10.82 9.73 29.10
CA ALA A 49 10.81 9.90 30.56
C ALA A 49 9.49 10.18 31.31
N ALA A 50 9.33 9.35 32.35
CA ALA A 50 9.01 9.71 33.73
C ALA A 50 7.54 9.60 34.23
N ASN A 51 7.36 8.54 35.03
CA ASN A 51 6.69 8.48 36.34
C ASN A 51 5.16 8.44 36.41
N GLY A 52 4.66 7.37 37.06
CA GLY A 52 3.68 7.52 38.15
C GLY A 52 2.31 6.89 37.92
N ASP A 53 2.20 5.66 38.42
CA ASP A 53 1.08 5.05 39.16
C ASP A 53 -0.39 5.05 38.65
N VAL A 54 -1.04 3.96 39.07
CA VAL A 54 -2.38 3.42 38.82
C VAL A 54 -3.53 4.41 39.03
N THR A 55 -4.57 4.35 38.17
CA THR A 55 -5.98 4.10 38.57
C THR A 55 -6.99 4.34 37.43
N VAL A 56 -7.80 3.30 37.19
CA VAL A 56 -9.27 3.33 37.10
C VAL A 56 -9.95 4.24 36.08
N VAL A 57 -10.66 3.58 35.15
CA VAL A 57 -11.97 3.92 34.56
C VAL A 57 -12.15 5.38 34.13
N THR A 58 -12.24 5.61 32.82
CA THR A 58 -13.29 6.45 32.21
C THR A 58 -13.24 6.42 30.67
N LYS A 59 -14.38 6.06 30.05
CA LYS A 59 -14.87 6.44 28.71
C LYS A 59 -14.01 6.10 27.46
N PRO A 60 -14.59 5.43 26.43
CA PRO A 60 -13.95 5.32 25.12
C PRO A 60 -13.94 6.71 24.45
N LYS A 61 -12.77 7.36 24.40
CA LYS A 61 -12.53 8.51 23.53
C LYS A 61 -12.23 7.97 22.13
N THR A 62 -13.18 8.17 21.23
CA THR A 62 -13.13 7.86 19.80
C THR A 62 -11.88 8.45 19.15
N LYS A 63 -10.99 7.56 18.68
CA LYS A 63 -9.95 7.88 17.71
C LYS A 63 -10.61 8.42 16.42
N PRO A 64 -9.99 9.36 15.69
CA PRO A 64 -10.58 9.92 14.47
C PRO A 64 -10.89 8.78 13.49
N LYS A 65 -12.10 8.79 12.91
CA LYS A 65 -12.59 7.79 11.95
C LYS A 65 -11.72 7.69 10.68
N ASP A 66 -10.77 8.61 10.50
CA ASP A 66 -9.92 8.76 9.33
C ASP A 66 -8.94 7.59 9.13
N GLY A 67 -8.41 7.03 10.21
CA GLY A 67 -7.49 5.87 10.13
C GLY A 67 -8.15 4.61 9.56
N ILE A 68 -9.43 4.40 9.91
CA ILE A 68 -10.21 3.23 9.51
C ILE A 68 -10.35 3.16 7.97
N PHE A 69 -10.63 4.29 7.32
CA PHE A 69 -10.81 4.32 5.86
C PHE A 69 -9.52 4.01 5.12
N LYS A 70 -8.37 4.49 5.62
CA LYS A 70 -7.06 4.19 5.01
C LYS A 70 -6.70 2.72 5.13
N GLU A 71 -6.88 2.15 6.31
CA GLU A 71 -6.58 0.73 6.57
C GLU A 71 -7.43 -0.17 5.68
N GLN A 72 -8.73 0.11 5.58
CA GLN A 72 -9.65 -0.61 4.69
C GLN A 72 -9.22 -0.50 3.22
N ALA A 73 -8.84 0.70 2.75
CA ALA A 73 -8.34 0.86 1.38
C ALA A 73 -7.12 -0.03 1.10
N ILE A 74 -6.17 -0.09 2.04
CA ILE A 74 -4.95 -0.90 1.90
C ILE A 74 -5.28 -2.40 1.87
N GLU A 75 -6.25 -2.86 2.66
CA GLU A 75 -6.68 -4.26 2.65
C GLU A 75 -7.29 -4.65 1.29
N TYR A 76 -8.19 -3.81 0.75
CA TYR A 76 -8.75 -4.03 -0.58
C TYR A 76 -7.68 -4.03 -1.67
N VAL A 77 -6.70 -3.11 -1.63
CA VAL A 77 -5.58 -3.10 -2.59
C VAL A 77 -4.80 -4.41 -2.54
N LYS A 78 -4.47 -4.91 -1.35
CA LYS A 78 -3.71 -6.16 -1.21
C LYS A 78 -4.44 -7.34 -1.87
N GLN A 79 -5.74 -7.44 -1.62
CA GLN A 79 -6.57 -8.48 -2.24
C GLN A 79 -6.68 -8.28 -3.76
N ALA A 80 -6.91 -7.04 -4.21
CA ALA A 80 -7.03 -6.71 -5.62
C ALA A 80 -5.76 -7.09 -6.40
N VAL A 81 -4.58 -6.71 -5.90
CA VAL A 81 -3.28 -7.02 -6.50
C VAL A 81 -3.03 -8.53 -6.51
N GLN A 82 -3.42 -9.25 -5.45
CA GLN A 82 -3.27 -10.70 -5.41
C GLN A 82 -4.10 -11.38 -6.51
N GLU A 83 -5.37 -10.98 -6.67
CA GLU A 83 -6.25 -11.52 -7.71
C GLU A 83 -5.81 -11.09 -9.12
N ASP A 84 -5.34 -9.85 -9.28
CA ASP A 84 -4.81 -9.31 -10.54
C ASP A 84 -3.58 -10.10 -11.02
N ASN A 85 -2.62 -10.33 -10.12
CA ASN A 85 -1.38 -11.06 -10.43
C ASN A 85 -1.61 -12.52 -10.88
N VAL A 86 -2.72 -13.13 -10.47
CA VAL A 86 -3.11 -14.48 -10.91
C VAL A 86 -4.08 -14.47 -12.10
N GLY A 87 -4.32 -13.29 -12.69
CA GLY A 87 -5.19 -13.10 -13.86
C GLY A 87 -6.69 -13.17 -13.55
N ASN A 88 -7.08 -13.15 -12.27
CA ASN A 88 -8.46 -13.18 -11.85
C ASN A 88 -9.09 -11.79 -11.86
N TYR A 89 -9.14 -11.21 -13.06
CA TYR A 89 -9.61 -9.87 -13.35
C TYR A 89 -11.05 -9.60 -12.87
N VAL A 90 -11.92 -10.62 -12.93
CA VAL A 90 -13.31 -10.55 -12.47
C VAL A 90 -13.40 -10.23 -10.98
N LYS A 91 -12.48 -10.77 -10.16
CA LYS A 91 -12.42 -10.45 -8.72
C LYS A 91 -11.55 -9.23 -8.43
N ALA A 92 -10.47 -9.03 -9.17
CA ALA A 92 -9.55 -7.91 -8.97
C ALA A 92 -10.24 -6.55 -9.18
N PHE A 93 -11.07 -6.42 -10.23
CA PHE A 93 -11.74 -5.18 -10.57
C PHE A 93 -12.60 -4.59 -9.43
N PRO A 94 -13.60 -5.30 -8.86
CA PRO A 94 -14.41 -4.75 -7.77
C PRO A 94 -13.60 -4.45 -6.51
N LEU A 95 -12.51 -5.19 -6.25
CA LEU A 95 -11.62 -4.92 -5.11
C LEU A 95 -10.85 -3.60 -5.30
N TYR A 96 -10.34 -3.32 -6.51
CA TYR A 96 -9.75 -2.02 -6.82
C TYR A 96 -10.76 -0.87 -6.67
N MET A 97 -11.99 -1.04 -7.16
CA MET A 97 -13.03 -0.02 -7.04
C MET A 97 -13.37 0.29 -5.58
N ASN A 98 -13.48 -0.74 -4.74
CA ASN A 98 -13.70 -0.57 -3.30
C ASN A 98 -12.53 0.21 -2.66
N ALA A 99 -11.28 -0.18 -2.94
CA ALA A 99 -10.10 0.54 -2.43
C ALA A 99 -10.11 2.03 -2.80
N LEU A 100 -10.45 2.35 -4.05
CA LEU A 100 -10.51 3.71 -4.55
C LEU A 100 -11.57 4.54 -3.80
N ASP A 101 -12.73 3.99 -3.49
CA ASP A 101 -13.77 4.71 -2.75
C ASP A 101 -13.37 4.99 -1.28
N TYR A 102 -12.65 4.06 -0.66
CA TYR A 102 -12.05 4.29 0.65
C TYR A 102 -10.96 5.36 0.62
N PHE A 103 -10.08 5.35 -0.39
CA PHE A 103 -9.07 6.40 -0.57
C PHE A 103 -9.69 7.78 -0.84
N LYS A 104 -10.74 7.87 -1.66
CA LYS A 104 -11.50 9.13 -1.85
C LYS A 104 -12.01 9.67 -0.53
N THR A 105 -12.57 8.79 0.31
CA THR A 105 -13.09 9.19 1.63
C THR A 105 -11.98 9.66 2.54
N TYR A 106 -10.85 8.95 2.60
CA TYR A 106 -9.67 9.34 3.37
C TYR A 106 -9.11 10.71 2.92
N LEU A 107 -8.97 10.94 1.62
CA LEU A 107 -8.42 12.19 1.05
C LEU A 107 -9.26 13.43 1.38
N LYS A 108 -10.56 13.28 1.67
CA LYS A 108 -11.42 14.40 2.13
C LYS A 108 -10.97 14.95 3.48
N TYR A 109 -10.46 14.10 4.36
CA TYR A 109 -10.15 14.45 5.75
C TYR A 109 -8.65 14.58 6.03
N GLU A 110 -7.79 14.00 5.18
CA GLU A 110 -6.34 14.15 5.30
C GLU A 110 -5.91 15.61 5.11
N LYS A 111 -5.10 16.12 6.05
CA LYS A 111 -4.60 17.49 6.10
C LYS A 111 -3.11 17.59 5.79
N ASN A 112 -2.35 16.50 5.97
CA ASN A 112 -0.93 16.48 5.69
C ASN A 112 -0.69 16.46 4.16
N PRO A 113 -0.14 17.52 3.57
CA PRO A 113 -0.01 17.64 2.11
C PRO A 113 0.87 16.54 1.51
N LYS A 114 1.93 16.11 2.21
CA LYS A 114 2.80 15.01 1.76
C LYS A 114 2.05 13.68 1.71
N MET A 115 1.17 13.44 2.69
CA MET A 115 0.34 12.24 2.73
C MET A 115 -0.74 12.27 1.65
N LYS A 116 -1.37 13.43 1.42
CA LYS A 116 -2.33 13.58 0.32
C LYS A 116 -1.69 13.30 -1.02
N GLU A 117 -0.50 13.86 -1.27
CA GLU A 117 0.23 13.64 -2.52
C GLU A 117 0.55 12.15 -2.72
N ALA A 118 1.11 11.48 -1.71
CA ALA A 118 1.44 10.06 -1.79
C ALA A 118 0.21 9.17 -2.03
N ILE A 119 -0.90 9.45 -1.35
CA ILE A 119 -2.14 8.67 -1.52
C ILE A 119 -2.80 8.98 -2.87
N THR A 120 -2.74 10.23 -3.37
CA THR A 120 -3.25 10.58 -4.69
C THR A 120 -2.47 9.89 -5.81
N GLN A 121 -1.14 9.81 -5.71
CA GLN A 121 -0.31 9.07 -6.68
C GLN A 121 -0.74 7.60 -6.76
N ASN A 122 -0.79 6.92 -5.60
CA ASN A 122 -1.26 5.53 -5.52
C ASN A 122 -2.70 5.37 -6.05
N PHE A 123 -3.59 6.32 -5.73
CA PHE A 123 -4.98 6.32 -6.21
C PHE A 123 -5.03 6.33 -7.74
N THR A 124 -4.25 7.20 -8.39
CA THR A 124 -4.21 7.29 -9.85
C THR A 124 -3.65 6.00 -10.48
N GLU A 125 -2.63 5.39 -9.87
CA GLU A 125 -2.08 4.12 -10.35
C GLU A 125 -3.12 2.99 -10.28
N TYR A 126 -3.83 2.85 -9.16
CA TYR A 126 -4.87 1.83 -9.00
C TYR A 126 -6.09 2.09 -9.88
N LEU A 127 -6.47 3.36 -10.09
CA LEU A 127 -7.54 3.71 -11.01
C LEU A 127 -7.19 3.29 -12.45
N ARG A 128 -5.98 3.63 -12.91
CA ARG A 128 -5.52 3.23 -14.24
C ARG A 128 -5.53 1.72 -14.40
N ARG A 129 -5.09 0.98 -13.39
CA ARG A 129 -5.13 -0.49 -13.44
C ARG A 129 -6.55 -1.04 -13.47
N ALA A 130 -7.47 -0.47 -12.71
CA ALA A 130 -8.88 -0.84 -12.76
C ALA A 130 -9.49 -0.60 -14.14
N GLU A 131 -9.15 0.52 -14.78
CA GLU A 131 -9.57 0.82 -16.16
C GLU A 131 -9.00 -0.19 -17.17
N GLU A 132 -7.71 -0.52 -17.07
CA GLU A 132 -7.08 -1.58 -17.89
C GLU A 132 -7.81 -2.93 -17.73
N ILE A 133 -8.12 -3.31 -16.49
CA ILE A 133 -8.86 -4.55 -16.19
C ILE A 133 -10.29 -4.49 -16.75
N HIS A 134 -10.98 -3.36 -16.63
CA HIS A 134 -12.32 -3.17 -17.17
C HIS A 134 -12.33 -3.35 -18.70
N VAL A 135 -11.35 -2.78 -19.39
CA VAL A 135 -11.15 -2.98 -20.82
C VAL A 135 -10.92 -4.46 -21.12
N VAL A 136 -10.05 -5.17 -20.39
CA VAL A 136 -9.84 -6.61 -20.60
C VAL A 136 -11.13 -7.41 -20.43
N LEU A 137 -11.95 -7.09 -19.42
CA LEU A 137 -13.21 -7.78 -19.16
C LEU A 137 -14.29 -7.49 -20.22
N HIS A 138 -14.31 -6.28 -20.79
CA HIS A 138 -15.38 -5.83 -21.68
C HIS A 138 -14.99 -5.85 -23.18
N GLU A 139 -13.75 -5.49 -23.52
CA GLU A 139 -13.18 -5.62 -24.87
C GLU A 139 -12.60 -7.01 -25.15
N GLY A 140 -12.10 -7.73 -24.13
CA GLY A 140 -11.71 -9.14 -24.30
C GLY A 140 -12.88 -10.03 -24.76
N GLY A 141 -14.11 -9.65 -24.41
CA GLY A 141 -15.33 -10.24 -24.97
C GLY A 141 -15.53 -9.96 -26.46
N LEU A 142 -15.14 -8.78 -26.95
CA LEU A 142 -15.23 -8.42 -28.37
C LEU A 142 -14.22 -9.19 -29.22
N VAL A 143 -13.01 -9.42 -28.72
CA VAL A 143 -11.99 -10.19 -29.44
C VAL A 143 -12.40 -11.67 -29.56
N GLN A 144 -13.04 -12.25 -28.53
CA GLN A 144 -13.59 -13.61 -28.60
C GLN A 144 -14.79 -13.72 -29.55
N LEU A 145 -15.63 -12.67 -29.65
CA LEU A 145 -16.75 -12.59 -30.59
C LEU A 145 -16.28 -12.45 -32.05
N LEU A 146 -15.22 -11.66 -32.28
CA LEU A 146 -14.63 -11.45 -33.61
C LEU A 146 -13.78 -12.63 -34.09
N MET A 147 -13.24 -13.45 -33.18
CA MET A 147 -12.50 -14.67 -33.50
C MET A 147 -13.37 -15.95 -33.46
N GLY A 148 -14.67 -15.82 -33.20
CA GLY A 148 -15.65 -16.91 -33.20
C GLY A 148 -16.31 -17.17 -34.57
N THR A 149 -15.52 -17.46 -35.61
CA THR A 149 -15.99 -18.23 -36.77
C THR A 149 -14.90 -19.20 -37.23
N ARG A 150 -15.03 -20.46 -36.80
CA ARG A 150 -14.70 -21.68 -37.55
C ARG A 150 -15.10 -22.91 -36.76
#